data_AF-A2WXP8-F1
#
_entry.id   AF-A2WXP8-F1
#
_cell.length_a   1.000
_cell.length_b   1.000
_cell.length_c   1.000
_cell.angle_alpha   90.00
_cell.angle_beta   90.00
_cell.angle_gamma   90.00
#
_symmetry.space_group_name_H-M   'P 1'
#
loop_
_entity.id
_entity.type
_entity.pdbx_description
1 polymer ?
#
loop_
_entity_poly.entity_id
_entity_poly.type
_entity_poly.pdbx_seq_one_letter_code
_entity_poly.pdbx_strand_id
1 'polypeptide(L)'
;MEKEVEEEEEEEEEEEEEAEASRKKGERGLGEGECGAPSSKKRDPELELRMKQKAAEWHSKAREETLKEIAKEMAKYPNEDWSDTPGVKAREDWEYRWSAIFGPYDTISPIPPMRYTHRKDDPMPRHISVRHTLQIISVKIKGIRGGLQWPINVFGLIAARDTIDRNRIMIFNRTRDNCQTITKELKVKGSVESEDKDLSFLAVPLTGASDRGETRLVNREYTSRLSTLELTFGFVVESLEASISVRIIDGSWQDGFRGAFTAHTPSLKDNKVLLLDSGYCEMVPVTADRMIKLSRHVVSVEGEGDLTVSVLALGTDNVIEDEKDFTPKEAGMSQSSLDVGFCKLEVTVNWSLLSLLPDGYT
;
A
#
# COMPACT_ATOMS: atom_id res chain seq x y z
N MET A 1 -38.56 -9.84 -6.00
CA MET A 1 -37.33 -10.07 -5.22
C MET A 1 -36.64 -11.40 -5.49
N GLU A 2 -37.28 -12.59 -5.50
CA GLU A 2 -36.63 -13.80 -6.08
C GLU A 2 -36.82 -13.87 -7.61
N LYS A 3 -38.04 -13.62 -8.10
CA LYS A 3 -38.34 -13.60 -9.55
C LYS A 3 -37.66 -12.48 -10.36
N GLU A 4 -37.33 -11.36 -9.71
CA GLU A 4 -36.62 -10.24 -10.35
C GLU A 4 -35.11 -10.46 -10.34
N VAL A 5 -34.61 -11.37 -9.49
CA VAL A 5 -33.20 -11.77 -9.47
C VAL A 5 -32.96 -12.90 -10.47
N GLU A 6 -33.91 -13.83 -10.63
CA GLU A 6 -33.86 -14.84 -11.70
C GLU A 6 -33.99 -14.23 -13.11
N GLU A 7 -34.83 -13.19 -13.31
CA GLU A 7 -34.94 -12.49 -14.60
C GLU A 7 -33.67 -11.66 -14.93
N GLU A 8 -32.97 -11.08 -13.94
CA GLU A 8 -31.71 -10.34 -14.17
C GLU A 8 -30.49 -11.27 -14.35
N GLU A 9 -30.48 -12.47 -13.75
CA GLU A 9 -29.47 -13.50 -14.01
C GLU A 9 -29.66 -14.17 -15.39
N GLU A 10 -30.90 -14.39 -15.86
CA GLU A 10 -31.17 -14.88 -17.23
C GLU A 10 -30.77 -13.86 -18.31
N GLU A 11 -30.92 -12.54 -18.06
CA GLU A 11 -30.46 -11.48 -18.97
C GLU A 11 -28.93 -11.37 -19.03
N GLU A 12 -28.20 -11.58 -17.92
CA GLU A 12 -26.72 -11.63 -17.92
C GLU A 12 -26.17 -12.90 -18.60
N GLU A 13 -26.82 -14.07 -18.46
CA GLU A 13 -26.42 -15.31 -19.16
C GLU A 13 -26.68 -15.24 -20.68
N GLU A 14 -27.79 -14.64 -21.14
CA GLU A 14 -28.05 -14.43 -22.57
C GLU A 14 -27.04 -13.44 -23.21
N GLU A 15 -26.61 -12.39 -22.49
CA GLU A 15 -25.58 -11.45 -22.97
C GLU A 15 -24.16 -12.08 -23.01
N GLU A 16 -23.83 -12.99 -22.08
CA GLU A 16 -22.57 -13.74 -22.14
C GLU A 16 -22.55 -14.81 -23.26
N GLU A 17 -23.66 -15.52 -23.51
CA GLU A 17 -23.76 -16.45 -24.65
C GLU A 17 -23.69 -15.71 -26.00
N GLU A 18 -24.30 -14.52 -26.13
CA GLU A 18 -24.18 -13.70 -27.35
C GLU A 18 -22.75 -13.16 -27.55
N ALA A 19 -22.07 -12.78 -26.46
CA ALA A 19 -20.66 -12.34 -26.47
C ALA A 19 -19.68 -13.49 -26.78
N GLU A 20 -20.00 -14.73 -26.37
CA GLU A 20 -19.20 -15.91 -26.70
C GLU A 20 -19.48 -16.43 -28.12
N ALA A 21 -20.74 -16.38 -28.58
CA ALA A 21 -21.13 -16.73 -29.95
C ALA A 21 -20.52 -15.76 -30.98
N SER A 22 -20.39 -14.47 -30.62
CA SER A 22 -19.72 -13.47 -31.44
C SER A 22 -18.18 -13.61 -31.42
N ARG A 23 -17.58 -14.11 -30.33
CA ARG A 23 -16.16 -14.54 -30.31
C ARG A 23 -15.91 -15.77 -31.18
N LYS A 24 -16.76 -16.80 -31.11
CA LYS A 24 -16.65 -18.03 -31.93
C LYS A 24 -16.97 -17.82 -33.41
N LYS A 25 -17.77 -16.81 -33.77
CA LYS A 25 -17.95 -16.37 -35.18
C LYS A 25 -16.72 -15.67 -35.74
N GLY A 26 -15.94 -14.99 -34.89
CA GLY A 26 -14.68 -14.35 -35.27
C GLY A 26 -13.55 -15.32 -35.67
N GLU A 27 -13.60 -16.58 -35.21
CA GLU A 27 -12.56 -17.58 -35.46
C GLU A 27 -12.83 -18.52 -36.64
N ARG A 28 -14.02 -18.48 -37.27
CA ARG A 28 -14.39 -19.39 -38.38
C ARG A 28 -14.39 -18.78 -39.78
N GLY A 29 -13.80 -17.60 -39.96
CA GLY A 29 -13.73 -16.90 -41.25
C GLY A 29 -12.30 -16.62 -41.72
N LEU A 30 -11.44 -17.63 -41.82
CA LEU A 30 -10.19 -17.49 -42.57
C LEU A 30 -10.49 -17.61 -44.07
N GLY A 31 -10.70 -16.47 -44.72
CA GLY A 31 -10.76 -16.32 -46.16
C GLY A 31 -9.87 -15.16 -46.57
N GLU A 32 -8.85 -15.46 -47.36
CA GLU A 32 -7.81 -14.56 -47.85
C GLU A 32 -8.40 -13.30 -48.51
N GLY A 33 -7.89 -12.11 -48.11
CA GLY A 33 -8.22 -10.85 -48.77
C GLY A 33 -7.86 -9.64 -47.90
N GLU A 34 -6.97 -8.79 -48.41
CA GLU A 34 -6.52 -7.53 -47.81
C GLU A 34 -7.67 -6.68 -47.22
N CYS A 35 -7.53 -6.18 -45.99
CA CYS A 35 -8.31 -5.02 -45.53
C CYS A 35 -7.73 -4.33 -44.29
N GLY A 36 -8.00 -3.04 -44.21
CA GLY A 36 -7.35 -2.05 -43.36
C GLY A 36 -7.58 -2.17 -41.85
N ALA A 37 -6.81 -1.37 -41.13
CA ALA A 37 -6.77 -1.29 -39.67
C ALA A 37 -8.16 -1.07 -39.04
N PRO A 38 -8.46 -1.67 -37.87
CA PRO A 38 -9.68 -1.37 -37.13
C PRO A 38 -9.59 0.04 -36.53
N SER A 39 -10.51 0.91 -36.93
CA SER A 39 -10.73 2.23 -36.34
C SER A 39 -11.15 2.09 -34.88
N SER A 40 -10.30 2.54 -33.95
CA SER A 40 -10.62 2.71 -32.54
C SER A 40 -11.66 3.83 -32.40
N LYS A 41 -12.95 3.48 -32.24
CA LYS A 41 -13.99 4.46 -31.90
C LYS A 41 -13.63 5.12 -30.56
N LYS A 42 -13.37 6.43 -30.58
CA LYS A 42 -13.23 7.24 -29.36
C LYS A 42 -14.53 7.13 -28.56
N ARG A 43 -14.45 6.68 -27.31
CA ARG A 43 -15.60 6.60 -26.39
C ARG A 43 -16.13 7.99 -26.09
N ASP A 44 -17.45 8.11 -26.01
CA ASP A 44 -18.16 9.37 -25.75
C ASP A 44 -17.85 9.86 -24.31
N PRO A 45 -17.18 11.02 -24.16
CA PRO A 45 -16.80 11.55 -22.85
C PRO A 45 -17.98 11.83 -21.92
N GLU A 46 -19.16 12.16 -22.49
CA GLU A 46 -20.33 12.55 -21.71
C GLU A 46 -21.04 11.31 -21.12
N LEU A 47 -21.08 10.22 -21.87
CA LEU A 47 -21.54 8.92 -21.38
C LEU A 47 -20.62 8.38 -20.28
N GLU A 48 -19.31 8.54 -20.44
CA GLU A 48 -18.32 8.11 -19.44
C GLU A 48 -18.44 8.90 -18.14
N LEU A 49 -18.65 10.23 -18.22
CA LEU A 49 -18.90 11.07 -17.05
C LEU A 49 -20.18 10.66 -16.32
N ARG A 50 -21.25 10.35 -17.06
CA ARG A 50 -22.53 9.91 -16.50
C ARG A 50 -22.42 8.55 -15.81
N MET A 51 -21.63 7.63 -16.36
CA MET A 51 -21.31 6.35 -15.72
C MET A 51 -20.48 6.54 -14.45
N LYS A 52 -19.49 7.45 -14.46
CA LYS A 52 -18.68 7.80 -13.27
C LYS A 52 -19.54 8.35 -12.13
N GLN A 53 -20.47 9.25 -12.45
CA GLN A 53 -21.41 9.82 -11.47
C GLN A 53 -22.30 8.73 -10.88
N LYS A 54 -22.88 7.85 -11.72
CA LYS A 54 -23.70 6.73 -11.24
C LYS A 54 -22.93 5.74 -10.37
N ALA A 55 -21.70 5.39 -10.73
CA ALA A 55 -20.87 4.50 -9.93
C ALA A 55 -20.47 5.12 -8.58
N ALA A 56 -20.13 6.41 -8.57
CA ALA A 56 -19.83 7.14 -7.34
C ALA A 56 -21.06 7.25 -6.43
N GLU A 57 -22.24 7.52 -7.00
CA GLU A 57 -23.52 7.52 -6.29
C GLU A 57 -23.85 6.15 -5.73
N TRP A 58 -23.66 5.08 -6.50
CA TRP A 58 -23.87 3.70 -6.05
C TRP A 58 -22.93 3.33 -4.90
N HIS A 59 -21.62 3.60 -5.02
CA HIS A 59 -20.66 3.35 -3.93
C HIS A 59 -20.94 4.18 -2.69
N SER A 60 -21.37 5.43 -2.85
CA SER A 60 -21.79 6.29 -1.74
C SER A 60 -23.01 5.72 -1.04
N LYS A 61 -24.00 5.26 -1.81
CA LYS A 61 -25.25 4.69 -1.31
C LYS A 61 -25.03 3.35 -0.61
N ALA A 62 -24.25 2.44 -1.19
CA ALA A 62 -23.89 1.16 -0.59
C ALA A 62 -23.11 1.35 0.73
N ARG A 63 -22.19 2.33 0.77
CA ARG A 63 -21.49 2.70 2.01
C ARG A 63 -22.44 3.27 3.06
N GLU A 64 -23.36 4.13 2.67
CA GLU A 64 -24.34 4.73 3.57
C GLU A 64 -25.30 3.67 4.12
N GLU A 65 -25.73 2.71 3.30
CA GLU A 65 -26.54 1.55 3.71
C GLU A 65 -25.79 0.65 4.69
N THR A 66 -24.53 0.32 4.41
CA THR A 66 -23.67 -0.45 5.33
C THR A 66 -23.51 0.28 6.66
N LEU A 67 -23.27 1.59 6.64
CA LEU A 67 -23.15 2.41 7.86
C LEU A 67 -24.48 2.49 8.63
N LYS A 68 -25.62 2.56 7.93
CA LYS A 68 -26.96 2.54 8.55
C LYS A 68 -27.25 1.20 9.21
N GLU A 69 -26.86 0.10 8.58
CA GLU A 69 -27.04 -1.25 9.14
C GLU A 69 -26.16 -1.47 10.37
N ILE A 70 -24.91 -1.04 10.32
CA ILE A 70 -24.02 -1.01 11.49
C ILE A 70 -24.62 -0.14 12.60
N ALA A 71 -25.11 1.06 12.28
CA ALA A 71 -25.73 1.95 13.27
C ALA A 71 -27.03 1.36 13.88
N LYS A 72 -27.82 0.63 13.08
CA LYS A 72 -29.04 -0.05 13.52
C LYS A 72 -28.74 -1.21 14.48
N GLU A 73 -27.68 -1.97 14.23
CA GLU A 73 -27.21 -3.00 15.16
C GLU A 73 -26.63 -2.40 16.44
N MET A 74 -25.79 -1.35 16.33
CA MET A 74 -25.26 -0.63 17.50
C MET A 74 -26.38 -0.05 18.39
N ALA A 75 -27.50 0.38 17.79
CA ALA A 75 -28.65 0.89 18.53
C ALA A 75 -29.44 -0.18 19.31
N LYS A 76 -29.34 -1.46 18.93
CA LYS A 76 -29.98 -2.57 19.67
C LYS A 76 -29.28 -2.86 21.01
N TYR A 77 -27.98 -2.60 21.09
CA TYR A 77 -27.15 -2.88 22.27
C TYR A 77 -26.32 -1.64 22.66
N PRO A 78 -26.97 -0.58 23.16
CA PRO A 78 -26.33 0.73 23.37
C PRO A 78 -25.26 0.76 24.48
N ASN A 79 -25.21 -0.28 25.31
CA ASN A 79 -24.25 -0.41 26.42
C ASN A 79 -23.10 -1.37 26.08
N GLU A 80 -23.11 -1.99 24.90
CA GLU A 80 -22.11 -2.96 24.47
C GLU A 80 -20.98 -2.24 23.70
N ASP A 81 -19.73 -2.63 23.94
CA ASP A 81 -18.57 -1.98 23.36
C ASP A 81 -18.32 -2.51 21.94
N TRP A 82 -18.91 -1.85 20.95
CA TRP A 82 -18.79 -2.24 19.54
C TRP A 82 -17.46 -1.84 18.89
N SER A 83 -16.53 -1.19 19.61
CA SER A 83 -15.33 -0.62 18.99
C SER A 83 -14.38 -1.65 18.38
N ASP A 84 -14.40 -2.89 18.88
CA ASP A 84 -13.59 -4.01 18.39
C ASP A 84 -14.33 -4.89 17.38
N THR A 85 -15.65 -4.70 17.22
CA THR A 85 -16.48 -5.59 16.39
C THR A 85 -16.11 -5.61 14.91
N PRO A 86 -15.62 -4.53 14.26
CA PRO A 86 -15.13 -4.63 12.88
C PRO A 86 -13.92 -5.56 12.77
N GLY A 87 -12.99 -5.51 13.73
CA GLY A 87 -11.82 -6.38 13.75
C GLY A 87 -12.18 -7.83 14.04
N VAL A 88 -13.10 -8.09 14.97
CA VAL A 88 -13.55 -9.45 15.33
C VAL A 88 -14.29 -10.09 14.15
N LYS A 89 -15.27 -9.39 13.58
CA LYS A 89 -16.02 -9.88 12.41
C LYS A 89 -15.11 -10.14 11.22
N ALA A 90 -14.16 -9.25 10.94
CA ALA A 90 -13.22 -9.45 9.84
C ALA A 90 -12.35 -10.71 10.02
N ARG A 91 -11.98 -11.04 11.27
CA ARG A 91 -11.26 -12.27 11.58
C ARG A 91 -12.17 -13.49 11.36
N GLU A 92 -13.38 -13.49 11.90
CA GLU A 92 -14.33 -14.59 11.75
C GLU A 92 -14.68 -14.83 10.26
N ASP A 93 -14.98 -13.77 9.52
CA ASP A 93 -15.26 -13.82 8.08
C ASP A 93 -14.07 -14.38 7.29
N TRP A 94 -12.85 -14.03 7.68
CA TRP A 94 -11.65 -14.59 7.08
C TRP A 94 -11.51 -16.08 7.37
N GLU A 95 -11.65 -16.47 8.64
CA GLU A 95 -11.53 -17.86 9.03
C GLU A 95 -12.58 -18.73 8.32
N TYR A 96 -13.77 -18.19 8.08
CA TYR A 96 -14.82 -18.87 7.32
C TYR A 96 -14.57 -18.92 5.81
N ARG A 97 -14.22 -17.79 5.18
CA ARG A 97 -14.18 -17.68 3.70
C ARG A 97 -12.85 -18.06 3.08
N TRP A 98 -11.74 -17.80 3.77
CA TRP A 98 -10.42 -17.70 3.14
C TRP A 98 -9.37 -18.60 3.78
N SER A 99 -9.56 -19.06 5.02
CA SER A 99 -8.55 -19.85 5.74
C SER A 99 -8.12 -21.13 5.02
N ALA A 100 -9.05 -21.80 4.34
CA ALA A 100 -8.77 -23.03 3.59
C ALA A 100 -7.85 -22.80 2.38
N ILE A 101 -7.84 -21.58 1.82
CA ILE A 101 -7.10 -21.24 0.59
C ILE A 101 -5.81 -20.48 0.91
N PHE A 102 -5.91 -19.46 1.76
CA PHE A 102 -4.81 -18.52 2.04
C PHE A 102 -4.16 -18.75 3.41
N GLY A 103 -4.72 -19.65 4.22
CA GLY A 103 -4.24 -19.94 5.57
C GLY A 103 -4.84 -19.04 6.65
N PRO A 104 -4.39 -19.20 7.91
CA PRO A 104 -4.94 -18.49 9.06
C PRO A 104 -4.96 -16.96 8.90
N TYR A 105 -5.84 -16.26 9.61
CA TYR A 105 -5.88 -14.79 9.59
C TYR A 105 -4.51 -14.17 9.91
N ASP A 106 -3.75 -14.79 10.81
CA ASP A 106 -2.47 -14.24 11.22
C ASP A 106 -1.30 -14.55 10.24
N THR A 107 -1.58 -15.12 9.06
CA THR A 107 -0.54 -15.44 8.07
C THR A 107 0.11 -14.17 7.51
N ILE A 108 1.45 -14.17 7.49
CA ILE A 108 2.29 -13.12 6.89
C ILE A 108 2.59 -13.51 5.45
N SER A 109 2.58 -12.54 4.53
CA SER A 109 2.88 -12.79 3.13
C SER A 109 4.27 -13.41 2.98
N PRO A 110 4.40 -14.58 2.30
CA PRO A 110 5.70 -15.16 1.99
C PRO A 110 6.33 -14.54 0.74
N ILE A 111 5.65 -13.61 0.06
CA ILE A 111 6.08 -13.03 -1.21
C ILE A 111 7.26 -12.07 -0.96
N PRO A 112 8.47 -12.38 -1.44
CA PRO A 112 9.60 -11.47 -1.29
C PRO A 112 9.52 -10.33 -2.32
N PRO A 113 10.23 -9.21 -2.07
CA PRO A 113 10.44 -8.20 -3.11
C PRO A 113 11.31 -8.73 -4.27
N MET A 114 11.40 -7.96 -5.35
CA MET A 114 12.29 -8.17 -6.51
C MET A 114 12.01 -9.44 -7.32
N ARG A 115 10.78 -9.99 -7.27
CA ARG A 115 10.43 -11.29 -7.90
C ARG A 115 10.81 -11.37 -9.38
N TYR A 116 10.65 -10.28 -10.12
CA TYR A 116 10.86 -10.25 -11.56
C TYR A 116 12.04 -9.37 -11.96
N THR A 117 12.91 -8.98 -11.02
CA THR A 117 14.07 -8.11 -11.28
C THR A 117 15.10 -8.73 -12.21
N HIS A 118 15.45 -10.01 -12.01
CA HIS A 118 16.52 -10.67 -12.76
C HIS A 118 16.03 -11.53 -13.92
N ARG A 119 14.82 -11.25 -14.42
CA ARG A 119 14.17 -12.10 -15.41
C ARG A 119 14.98 -12.14 -16.72
N LYS A 120 15.13 -13.35 -17.27
CA LYS A 120 15.94 -13.62 -18.47
C LYS A 120 15.12 -14.03 -19.69
N ASP A 121 13.82 -14.30 -19.54
CA ASP A 121 13.03 -14.88 -20.63
C ASP A 121 12.27 -13.81 -21.43
N ASP A 122 12.39 -13.95 -22.74
CA ASP A 122 11.69 -13.22 -23.78
C ASP A 122 10.84 -14.27 -24.56
N PRO A 123 9.50 -14.08 -24.71
CA PRO A 123 8.69 -12.90 -24.37
C PRO A 123 8.17 -12.80 -22.93
N MET A 124 7.64 -11.62 -22.60
CA MET A 124 7.00 -11.32 -21.31
C MET A 124 5.70 -12.13 -21.12
N PRO A 125 5.53 -12.87 -20.01
CA PRO A 125 4.32 -13.58 -19.67
C PRO A 125 3.23 -12.55 -19.43
N ARG A 126 2.07 -12.79 -20.04
CA ARG A 126 0.94 -11.86 -20.00
C ARG A 126 0.45 -11.54 -18.58
N HIS A 127 0.74 -12.40 -17.60
CA HIS A 127 0.31 -12.22 -16.21
C HIS A 127 1.20 -11.25 -15.40
N ILE A 128 2.36 -10.88 -15.92
CA ILE A 128 3.29 -9.91 -15.33
C ILE A 128 3.07 -8.57 -16.03
N SER A 129 2.79 -7.51 -15.27
CA SER A 129 2.65 -6.16 -15.82
C SER A 129 2.69 -5.12 -14.70
N VAL A 130 2.64 -3.84 -15.09
CA VAL A 130 2.31 -2.76 -14.17
C VAL A 130 0.93 -3.01 -13.53
N ARG A 131 0.79 -2.63 -12.25
CA ARG A 131 -0.46 -2.79 -11.49
C ARG A 131 -0.74 -1.53 -10.68
N HIS A 132 -2.00 -1.25 -10.40
CA HIS A 132 -2.33 -0.25 -9.39
C HIS A 132 -1.92 -0.77 -8.01
N THR A 133 -1.26 0.06 -7.22
CA THR A 133 -0.79 -0.31 -5.88
C THR A 133 -1.14 0.75 -4.84
N LEU A 134 -1.03 0.35 -3.58
CA LEU A 134 -1.18 1.24 -2.44
C LEU A 134 0.17 1.46 -1.76
N GLN A 135 0.65 2.69 -1.84
CA GLN A 135 1.87 3.13 -1.17
C GLN A 135 1.50 3.75 0.18
N ILE A 136 1.51 2.96 1.25
CA ILE A 136 1.26 3.49 2.62
C ILE A 136 2.32 4.54 2.95
N ILE A 137 1.92 5.77 3.28
CA ILE A 137 2.85 6.87 3.62
C ILE A 137 3.00 6.98 5.13
N SER A 138 1.87 7.08 5.85
CA SER A 138 1.90 7.21 7.30
C SER A 138 0.62 6.71 7.97
N VAL A 139 0.77 6.26 9.22
CA VAL A 139 -0.33 6.11 10.17
C VAL A 139 -0.07 7.08 11.31
N LYS A 140 -0.97 8.03 11.53
CA LYS A 140 -0.85 9.07 12.55
C LYS A 140 -1.96 8.94 13.57
N ILE A 141 -1.64 9.23 14.82
CA ILE A 141 -2.65 9.35 15.87
C ILE A 141 -3.08 10.81 15.91
N LYS A 142 -4.26 11.10 15.35
CA LYS A 142 -4.82 12.46 15.29
C LYS A 142 -5.41 12.89 16.61
N GLY A 143 -5.94 11.94 17.40
CA GLY A 143 -6.49 12.21 18.71
C GLY A 143 -6.51 10.97 19.59
N ILE A 144 -6.46 11.20 20.91
CA ILE A 144 -6.61 10.17 21.94
C ILE A 144 -7.78 10.52 22.86
N ARG A 145 -8.44 9.49 23.40
CA ARG A 145 -9.65 9.59 24.25
C ARG A 145 -9.55 8.60 25.41
N GLY A 146 -10.61 8.52 26.22
CA GLY A 146 -10.71 7.51 27.28
C GLY A 146 -9.67 7.67 28.42
N GLY A 147 -9.27 8.91 28.69
CA GLY A 147 -8.30 9.24 29.74
C GLY A 147 -6.84 8.98 29.37
N LEU A 148 -6.54 8.57 28.13
CA LEU A 148 -5.16 8.49 27.65
C LEU A 148 -4.53 9.88 27.61
N GLN A 149 -3.27 9.97 28.03
CA GLN A 149 -2.48 11.20 28.05
C GLN A 149 -1.17 10.99 27.28
N TRP A 150 -0.71 12.05 26.63
CA TRP A 150 0.61 12.07 26.01
C TRP A 150 1.70 12.17 27.09
N PRO A 151 2.88 11.55 26.89
CA PRO A 151 3.23 10.66 25.79
C PRO A 151 2.61 9.26 25.93
N ILE A 152 2.43 8.56 24.80
CA ILE A 152 1.94 7.17 24.79
C ILE A 152 2.99 6.23 24.20
N ASN A 153 3.12 5.04 24.78
CA ASN A 153 3.92 3.96 24.25
C ASN A 153 3.03 3.04 23.42
N VAL A 154 3.36 2.87 22.14
CA VAL A 154 2.59 2.06 21.19
C VAL A 154 3.41 0.84 20.81
N PHE A 155 2.81 -0.34 20.97
CA PHE A 155 3.34 -1.62 20.53
C PHE A 155 2.21 -2.44 19.88
N GLY A 156 2.54 -3.58 19.28
CA GLY A 156 1.62 -4.40 18.50
C GLY A 156 1.90 -4.29 17.01
N LEU A 157 0.86 -4.46 16.19
CA LEU A 157 1.01 -4.52 14.75
C LEU A 157 0.02 -3.64 13.99
N ILE A 158 0.46 -3.19 12.81
CA ILE A 158 -0.37 -2.64 11.75
C ILE A 158 0.02 -3.38 10.48
N ALA A 159 -0.95 -3.96 9.78
CA ALA A 159 -0.70 -4.68 8.55
C ALA A 159 -1.72 -4.27 7.48
N ALA A 160 -1.27 -4.27 6.22
CA ALA A 160 -2.15 -4.27 5.07
C ALA A 160 -2.27 -5.69 4.51
N ARG A 161 -3.29 -5.92 3.69
CA ARG A 161 -3.43 -7.14 2.87
C ARG A 161 -3.58 -6.72 1.42
N ASP A 162 -2.90 -7.40 0.52
CA ASP A 162 -3.06 -7.19 -0.91
C ASP A 162 -4.08 -8.19 -1.52
N THR A 163 -4.24 -8.14 -2.84
CA THR A 163 -5.12 -9.07 -3.57
C THR A 163 -4.38 -10.29 -4.12
N ILE A 164 -3.06 -10.37 -3.93
CA ILE A 164 -2.20 -11.41 -4.51
C ILE A 164 -2.30 -12.67 -3.68
N ASP A 165 -1.94 -12.59 -2.40
CA ASP A 165 -2.03 -13.70 -1.46
C ASP A 165 -2.96 -13.42 -0.28
N ARG A 166 -3.47 -12.19 -0.19
CA ARG A 166 -4.33 -11.69 0.88
C ARG A 166 -3.71 -11.79 2.27
N ASN A 167 -2.44 -12.15 2.41
CA ASN A 167 -1.75 -12.28 3.67
C ASN A 167 -1.26 -10.92 4.18
N ARG A 168 -0.82 -10.88 5.44
CA ARG A 168 -0.41 -9.64 6.10
C ARG A 168 0.95 -9.17 5.56
N ILE A 169 0.96 -7.95 5.03
CA ILE A 169 2.15 -7.15 4.78
C ILE A 169 2.31 -6.21 5.98
N MET A 170 3.35 -6.46 6.78
CA MET A 170 3.58 -5.74 8.04
C MET A 170 4.05 -4.31 7.78
N ILE A 171 3.29 -3.33 8.26
CA ILE A 171 3.63 -1.89 8.21
C ILE A 171 4.29 -1.45 9.51
N PHE A 172 3.77 -1.94 10.63
CA PHE A 172 4.31 -1.73 11.96
C PHE A 172 4.26 -3.06 12.71
N ASN A 173 5.34 -3.41 13.40
CA ASN A 173 5.40 -4.59 14.26
C ASN A 173 6.42 -4.33 15.37
N ARG A 174 5.95 -4.08 16.58
CA ARG A 174 6.79 -3.83 17.75
C ARG A 174 6.30 -4.68 18.91
N THR A 175 7.22 -5.32 19.59
CA THR A 175 6.92 -6.03 20.84
C THR A 175 6.74 -5.04 21.98
N ARG A 176 6.15 -5.51 23.08
CA ARG A 176 5.89 -4.69 24.25
C ARG A 176 7.14 -4.06 24.86
N ASP A 177 8.23 -4.83 24.93
CA ASP A 177 9.54 -4.41 25.42
C ASP A 177 10.27 -3.45 24.46
N ASN A 178 9.82 -3.36 23.21
CA ASN A 178 10.36 -2.51 22.16
C ASN A 178 9.28 -1.55 21.60
N CYS A 179 8.50 -0.92 22.47
CA CYS A 179 7.44 0.00 22.07
C CYS A 179 7.99 1.29 21.42
N GLN A 180 7.20 1.88 20.51
CA GLN A 180 7.44 3.23 19.99
C GLN A 180 6.76 4.26 20.90
N THR A 181 7.54 5.18 21.48
CA THR A 181 6.98 6.31 22.22
C THR A 181 6.54 7.41 21.26
N ILE A 182 5.25 7.73 21.24
CA ILE A 182 4.69 8.86 20.49
C ILE A 182 4.42 10.00 21.46
N THR A 183 5.01 11.16 21.19
CA THR A 183 4.90 12.35 22.04
C THR A 183 4.26 13.49 21.24
N LYS A 184 3.52 14.37 21.93
CA LYS A 184 3.11 15.67 21.38
C LYS A 184 4.18 16.75 21.67
N GLU A 185 5.44 16.33 21.83
CA GLU A 185 6.58 17.02 22.48
C GLU A 185 6.66 16.83 24.02
N LEU A 186 7.65 16.00 24.40
CA LEU A 186 8.34 15.75 25.70
C LEU A 186 7.59 15.10 26.92
N LYS A 187 8.39 14.43 27.77
CA LYS A 187 8.24 13.09 28.46
C LYS A 187 7.34 13.05 29.73
N VAL A 188 6.77 11.90 30.15
CA VAL A 188 7.31 10.86 31.09
C VAL A 188 6.53 9.51 30.98
N LYS A 189 7.18 8.38 31.34
CA LYS A 189 6.77 6.95 31.22
C LYS A 189 5.92 6.40 32.41
N GLY A 190 4.89 5.58 32.12
CA GLY A 190 4.13 4.73 33.08
C GLY A 190 4.66 3.29 33.19
N SER A 191 4.25 2.52 34.22
CA SER A 191 5.12 1.49 34.85
C SER A 191 4.78 -0.02 34.72
N VAL A 192 3.56 -0.49 34.35
CA VAL A 192 3.19 -1.93 34.44
C VAL A 192 2.26 -2.47 33.32
N GLU A 193 2.16 -3.81 33.17
CA GLU A 193 1.42 -4.58 32.13
C GLU A 193 -0.10 -4.53 32.19
N SER A 194 -0.68 -4.49 33.40
CA SER A 194 -2.14 -4.52 33.60
C SER A 194 -2.87 -3.25 33.13
N GLU A 195 -2.13 -2.24 32.67
CA GLU A 195 -2.64 -0.95 32.21
C GLU A 195 -2.67 -0.82 30.68
N ASP A 196 -2.19 -1.84 29.95
CA ASP A 196 -2.18 -1.84 28.49
C ASP A 196 -3.63 -1.80 27.95
N LYS A 197 -3.86 -0.96 26.94
CA LYS A 197 -5.17 -0.80 26.29
C LYS A 197 -5.00 -0.83 24.78
N ASP A 198 -5.91 -1.50 24.08
CA ASP A 198 -5.94 -1.47 22.62
C ASP A 198 -6.23 -0.05 22.12
N LEU A 199 -5.20 0.57 21.52
CA LEU A 199 -5.30 1.92 20.99
C LEU A 199 -6.34 2.01 19.87
N SER A 200 -6.39 0.98 19.02
CA SER A 200 -7.37 0.80 17.95
C SER A 200 -7.37 -0.67 17.49
N PHE A 201 -8.53 -1.31 17.38
CA PHE A 201 -8.68 -2.65 16.82
C PHE A 201 -9.64 -2.60 15.62
N LEU A 202 -9.08 -2.41 14.43
CA LEU A 202 -9.86 -2.15 13.22
C LEU A 202 -9.35 -2.99 12.04
N ALA A 203 -10.29 -3.53 11.26
CA ALA A 203 -10.05 -4.07 9.94
C ALA A 203 -10.97 -3.34 8.97
N VAL A 204 -10.39 -2.61 8.02
CA VAL A 204 -11.14 -1.73 7.13
C VAL A 204 -10.73 -2.01 5.68
N PRO A 205 -11.69 -2.21 4.77
CA PRO A 205 -11.37 -2.33 3.36
C PRO A 205 -10.85 -0.99 2.86
N LEU A 206 -9.69 -1.01 2.21
CA LEU A 206 -9.16 0.14 1.47
C LEU A 206 -9.90 0.21 0.12
N THR A 207 -11.22 0.38 0.15
CA THR A 207 -12.06 0.46 -1.06
C THR A 207 -12.01 1.84 -1.69
N GLY A 208 -11.81 1.82 -3.01
CA GLY A 208 -11.73 2.97 -3.90
C GLY A 208 -11.02 2.67 -5.24
N ALA A 209 -10.69 1.40 -5.51
CA ALA A 209 -9.86 0.97 -6.64
C ALA A 209 -10.66 0.66 -7.93
N SER A 210 -11.92 1.06 -8.03
CA SER A 210 -12.67 1.05 -9.29
C SER A 210 -12.47 2.32 -10.11
N ASP A 211 -11.80 3.33 -9.56
CA ASP A 211 -11.53 4.58 -10.28
C ASP A 211 -10.25 4.40 -11.11
N ARG A 212 -10.38 4.38 -12.44
CA ARG A 212 -9.26 4.49 -13.39
C ARG A 212 -8.68 5.92 -13.39
N GLY A 213 -8.52 6.49 -12.21
CA GLY A 213 -8.04 7.85 -11.99
C GLY A 213 -6.53 7.94 -12.02
N GLU A 214 -6.02 9.16 -11.88
CA GLU A 214 -4.59 9.46 -11.77
C GLU A 214 -4.03 9.07 -10.39
N THR A 215 -2.70 8.95 -10.29
CA THR A 215 -2.01 8.76 -9.01
C THR A 215 -2.39 9.87 -8.04
N ARG A 216 -2.80 9.51 -6.82
CA ARG A 216 -3.27 10.50 -5.84
C ARG A 216 -2.99 10.10 -4.41
N LEU A 217 -2.84 11.11 -3.55
CA LEU A 217 -2.81 10.92 -2.11
C LEU A 217 -4.23 10.74 -1.56
N VAL A 218 -4.42 9.77 -0.68
CA VAL A 218 -5.68 9.52 0.01
C VAL A 218 -5.44 9.58 1.51
N ASN A 219 -6.25 10.40 2.17
CA ASN A 219 -6.32 10.47 3.63
C ASN A 219 -7.64 9.88 4.11
N ARG A 220 -7.57 9.00 5.10
CA ARG A 220 -8.72 8.38 5.75
C ARG A 220 -8.57 8.46 7.26
N GLU A 221 -9.64 8.87 7.91
CA GLU A 221 -9.70 8.91 9.37
C GLU A 221 -10.56 7.77 9.88
N TYR A 222 -10.04 7.08 10.88
CA TYR A 222 -10.69 5.95 11.54
C TYR A 222 -10.73 6.24 13.03
N THR A 223 -11.95 6.48 13.54
CA THR A 223 -12.16 6.73 14.96
C THR A 223 -12.57 5.43 15.64
N SER A 224 -11.83 5.07 16.67
CA SER A 224 -12.08 3.97 17.59
C SER A 224 -12.33 4.53 19.00
N ARG A 225 -12.52 3.64 19.99
CA ARG A 225 -12.82 4.04 21.38
C ARG A 225 -11.77 4.94 22.00
N LEU A 226 -10.49 4.62 21.81
CA LEU A 226 -9.37 5.29 22.48
C LEU A 226 -8.59 6.24 21.57
N SER A 227 -8.75 6.15 20.26
CA SER A 227 -8.01 6.99 19.32
C SER A 227 -8.75 7.28 18.03
N THR A 228 -8.35 8.38 17.39
CA THR A 228 -8.60 8.63 15.97
C THR A 228 -7.28 8.46 15.23
N LEU A 229 -7.22 7.47 14.35
CA LEU A 229 -6.08 7.24 13.47
C LEU A 229 -6.34 7.93 12.12
N GLU A 230 -5.32 8.59 11.58
CA GLU A 230 -5.27 9.07 10.20
C GLU A 230 -4.33 8.16 9.42
N LEU A 231 -4.87 7.49 8.40
CA LEU A 231 -4.11 6.70 7.44
C LEU A 231 -3.95 7.53 6.16
N THR A 232 -2.69 7.77 5.79
CA THR A 232 -2.30 8.43 4.55
C THR A 232 -1.62 7.41 3.65
N PHE A 233 -2.12 7.25 2.43
CA PHE A 233 -1.52 6.38 1.41
C PHE A 233 -1.65 6.98 0.02
N GLY A 234 -0.69 6.69 -0.84
CA GLY A 234 -0.78 6.95 -2.27
C GLY A 234 -1.50 5.80 -2.98
N PHE A 235 -2.49 6.12 -3.81
CA PHE A 235 -2.98 5.20 -4.83
C PHE A 235 -2.13 5.44 -6.08
N VAL A 236 -1.22 4.52 -6.40
CA VAL A 236 -0.26 4.66 -7.50
C VAL A 236 -0.75 3.86 -8.69
N VAL A 237 -0.96 4.54 -9.81
CA VAL A 237 -1.54 3.96 -11.02
C VAL A 237 -0.45 3.39 -11.91
N GLU A 238 -0.71 2.24 -12.52
CA GLU A 238 0.24 1.57 -13.42
C GLU A 238 1.66 1.52 -12.84
N SER A 239 1.74 1.06 -11.60
CA SER A 239 2.96 1.09 -10.82
C SER A 239 3.86 -0.13 -10.99
N LEU A 240 5.13 0.11 -10.71
CA LEU A 240 6.22 -0.85 -10.59
C LEU A 240 6.66 -0.95 -9.12
N GLU A 241 7.27 -2.07 -8.76
CA GLU A 241 8.00 -2.20 -7.50
C GLU A 241 9.42 -1.67 -7.68
N ALA A 242 9.86 -0.82 -6.76
CA ALA A 242 11.25 -0.42 -6.61
C ALA A 242 11.78 -0.86 -5.24
N SER A 243 12.79 -1.71 -5.28
CA SER A 243 13.52 -2.20 -4.12
C SER A 243 14.84 -1.45 -3.98
N ILE A 244 14.96 -0.63 -2.94
CA ILE A 244 16.03 0.34 -2.71
C ILE A 244 17.01 -0.22 -1.68
N SER A 245 18.30 -0.15 -1.99
CA SER A 245 19.36 -0.43 -1.03
C SER A 245 20.42 0.67 -1.07
N VAL A 246 21.04 0.94 0.07
CA VAL A 246 22.03 2.01 0.21
C VAL A 246 23.30 1.46 0.84
N ARG A 247 24.44 1.72 0.21
CA ARG A 247 25.77 1.27 0.65
C ARG A 247 26.72 2.44 0.80
N ILE A 248 27.49 2.47 1.89
CA ILE A 248 28.60 3.42 2.01
C ILE A 248 29.77 2.93 1.14
N ILE A 249 30.13 3.72 0.14
CA ILE A 249 31.22 3.40 -0.80
C ILE A 249 32.50 4.19 -0.50
N ASP A 250 32.39 5.34 0.16
CA ASP A 250 33.54 6.16 0.59
C ASP A 250 33.22 6.90 1.89
N GLY A 251 34.23 7.08 2.74
CA GLY A 251 34.08 7.63 4.08
C GLY A 251 33.31 6.73 5.05
N SER A 252 32.67 7.36 6.04
CA SER A 252 31.85 6.70 7.06
C SER A 252 30.81 7.67 7.60
N TRP A 253 29.66 7.16 8.01
CA TRP A 253 28.65 8.01 8.65
C TRP A 253 29.19 8.59 9.96
N GLN A 254 29.19 9.92 10.12
CA GLN A 254 29.77 10.58 11.29
C GLN A 254 28.83 10.57 12.50
N ASP A 255 29.41 10.39 13.69
CA ASP A 255 28.72 10.54 14.97
C ASP A 255 28.13 11.96 15.10
N GLY A 256 26.92 12.06 15.64
CA GLY A 256 26.22 13.33 15.83
C GLY A 256 25.42 13.82 14.63
N PHE A 257 25.48 13.14 13.48
CA PHE A 257 24.59 13.39 12.34
C PHE A 257 23.40 12.41 12.36
N ARG A 258 22.18 12.95 12.48
CA ARG A 258 20.96 12.20 12.20
C ARG A 258 20.84 11.98 10.70
N GLY A 259 20.57 10.74 10.29
CA GLY A 259 20.31 10.38 8.90
C GLY A 259 18.83 10.12 8.66
N ALA A 260 18.26 10.82 7.68
CA ALA A 260 16.94 10.52 7.15
C ALA A 260 17.05 10.19 5.66
N PHE A 261 16.45 9.08 5.25
CA PHE A 261 16.40 8.62 3.87
C PHE A 261 14.95 8.60 3.42
N THR A 262 14.66 9.22 2.29
CA THR A 262 13.30 9.29 1.76
C THR A 262 13.25 8.98 0.28
N ALA A 263 12.08 8.58 -0.19
CA ALA A 263 11.82 8.40 -1.61
C ALA A 263 10.44 8.94 -1.98
N HIS A 264 10.28 9.46 -3.20
CA HIS A 264 8.98 9.83 -3.74
C HIS A 264 8.90 9.63 -5.24
N THR A 265 7.67 9.39 -5.70
CA THR A 265 7.29 9.40 -7.11
C THR A 265 6.76 10.80 -7.49
N PRO A 266 6.74 11.20 -8.77
CA PRO A 266 6.43 12.57 -9.18
C PRO A 266 5.09 13.09 -8.66
N SER A 267 4.03 12.28 -8.73
CA SER A 267 2.68 12.68 -8.32
C SER A 267 2.52 12.77 -6.79
N LEU A 268 3.49 12.25 -6.03
CA LEU A 268 3.48 12.23 -4.55
C LEU A 268 4.68 12.97 -3.95
N LYS A 269 5.31 13.90 -4.68
CA LYS A 269 6.53 14.62 -4.26
C LYS A 269 6.46 15.28 -2.87
N ASP A 270 5.29 15.80 -2.51
CA ASP A 270 5.08 16.48 -1.21
C ASP A 270 4.85 15.50 -0.05
N ASN A 271 4.79 14.19 -0.34
CA ASN A 271 4.49 13.12 0.62
C ASN A 271 5.54 12.02 0.53
N LYS A 272 6.80 12.39 0.81
CA LYS A 272 7.94 11.48 0.73
C LYS A 272 7.76 10.27 1.66
N VAL A 273 8.02 9.09 1.14
CA VAL A 273 8.06 7.83 1.89
C VAL A 273 9.34 7.81 2.71
N LEU A 274 9.21 7.64 4.02
CA LEU A 274 10.37 7.49 4.90
C LEU A 274 10.93 6.07 4.78
N LEU A 275 12.17 5.95 4.31
CA LEU A 275 12.90 4.70 4.21
C LEU A 275 13.66 4.40 5.51
N LEU A 276 14.25 5.44 6.10
CA LEU A 276 14.96 5.38 7.38
C LEU A 276 14.94 6.75 8.04
N ASP A 277 14.83 6.76 9.36
CA ASP A 277 15.14 7.89 10.22
C ASP A 277 15.89 7.34 11.42
N SER A 278 17.16 7.72 11.58
CA SER A 278 17.98 7.28 12.71
C SER A 278 17.60 7.97 14.02
N GLY A 279 16.77 9.02 13.99
CA GLY A 279 16.52 9.85 15.16
C GLY A 279 17.76 10.62 15.64
N TYR A 280 17.60 11.39 16.71
CA TYR A 280 18.63 12.30 17.23
C TYR A 280 19.66 11.64 18.16
N CYS A 281 19.36 10.45 18.68
CA CYS A 281 20.18 9.78 19.69
C CYS A 281 20.68 8.42 19.25
N GLU A 282 20.29 7.93 18.08
CA GLU A 282 20.75 6.65 17.54
C GLU A 282 21.64 6.90 16.34
N MET A 283 22.66 6.05 16.22
CA MET A 283 23.54 6.03 15.06
C MET A 283 22.79 5.49 13.85
N VAL A 284 23.12 5.98 12.66
CA VAL A 284 22.64 5.35 11.42
C VAL A 284 23.07 3.88 11.43
N PRO A 285 22.13 2.92 11.29
CA PRO A 285 22.44 1.52 11.42
C PRO A 285 23.18 1.00 10.19
N VAL A 286 24.49 0.82 10.29
CA VAL A 286 25.36 0.30 9.23
C VAL A 286 25.79 -1.14 9.55
N THR A 287 25.70 -2.03 8.57
CA THR A 287 26.16 -3.43 8.66
C THR A 287 27.66 -3.56 8.41
N ALA A 288 28.23 -4.76 8.65
CA ALA A 288 29.63 -5.05 8.38
C ALA A 288 30.02 -4.92 6.89
N ASP A 289 29.08 -5.19 5.98
CA ASP A 289 29.22 -4.99 4.52
C ASP A 289 28.88 -3.56 4.08
N ARG A 290 28.84 -2.60 5.02
CA ARG A 290 28.62 -1.17 4.78
C ARG A 290 27.24 -0.82 4.21
N MET A 291 26.25 -1.70 4.37
CA MET A 291 24.87 -1.41 3.99
C MET A 291 24.17 -0.63 5.11
N ILE A 292 23.41 0.39 4.72
CA ILE A 292 22.52 1.09 5.64
C ILE A 292 21.25 0.26 5.80
N LYS A 293 20.90 -0.12 7.03
CA LYS A 293 19.67 -0.84 7.34
C LYS A 293 18.48 0.10 7.26
N LEU A 294 17.81 0.11 6.11
CA LEU A 294 16.56 0.85 5.95
C LEU A 294 15.43 0.16 6.74
N SER A 295 14.59 0.94 7.40
CA SER A 295 13.36 0.45 8.02
C SER A 295 12.35 0.01 6.95
N ARG A 296 12.38 0.68 5.79
CA ARG A 296 11.61 0.33 4.61
C ARG A 296 12.50 0.45 3.38
N HIS A 297 12.46 -0.57 2.53
CA HIS A 297 13.28 -0.65 1.33
C HIS A 297 12.48 -0.92 0.06
N VAL A 298 11.15 -0.99 0.14
CA VAL A 298 10.27 -1.23 -1.03
C VAL A 298 9.27 -0.09 -1.15
N VAL A 299 9.16 0.47 -2.35
CA VAL A 299 8.20 1.51 -2.71
C VAL A 299 7.53 1.21 -4.05
N SER A 300 6.28 1.67 -4.20
CA SER A 300 5.55 1.66 -5.45
C SER A 300 5.87 2.92 -6.25
N VAL A 301 6.18 2.75 -7.52
CA VAL A 301 6.65 3.84 -8.41
C VAL A 301 5.79 3.91 -9.64
N GLU A 302 5.46 5.11 -10.09
CA GLU A 302 4.74 5.33 -11.34
C GLU A 302 5.59 4.87 -12.54
N GLY A 303 4.96 4.35 -13.59
CA GLY A 303 5.68 4.03 -14.83
C GLY A 303 6.22 5.26 -15.57
N GLU A 304 5.59 6.42 -15.36
CA GLU A 304 6.00 7.70 -15.93
C GLU A 304 6.69 8.60 -14.88
N GLY A 305 7.79 9.22 -15.31
CA GLY A 305 8.63 10.08 -14.48
C GLY A 305 9.57 9.32 -13.55
N ASP A 306 10.41 10.05 -12.83
CA ASP A 306 11.52 9.45 -12.09
C ASP A 306 11.19 9.24 -10.60
N LEU A 307 11.70 8.13 -10.04
CA LEU A 307 11.77 7.94 -8.60
C LEU A 307 12.91 8.80 -8.05
N THR A 308 12.60 9.75 -7.18
CA THR A 308 13.63 10.50 -6.45
C THR A 308 13.92 9.81 -5.13
N VAL A 309 15.19 9.53 -4.86
CA VAL A 309 15.69 9.07 -3.55
C VAL A 309 16.58 10.16 -2.97
N SER A 310 16.31 10.59 -1.75
CA SER A 310 17.09 11.63 -1.07
C SER A 310 17.64 11.16 0.26
N VAL A 311 18.76 11.77 0.64
CA VAL A 311 19.39 11.65 1.95
C VAL A 311 19.49 13.03 2.58
N LEU A 312 19.15 13.10 3.86
CA LEU A 312 19.29 14.27 4.69
C LEU A 312 20.16 13.91 5.90
N ALA A 313 21.32 14.58 6.02
CA ALA A 313 22.21 14.49 7.16
C ALA A 313 22.07 15.78 8.01
N LEU A 314 21.52 15.64 9.21
CA LEU A 314 21.29 16.73 10.16
C LEU A 314 22.31 16.66 11.30
N GLY A 315 23.28 17.57 11.28
CA GLY A 315 24.20 17.82 12.40
C GLY A 315 23.68 18.91 13.33
N THR A 316 24.48 19.33 14.31
CA THR A 316 24.11 20.39 15.27
C THR A 316 23.90 21.74 14.59
N ASP A 317 24.82 22.12 13.70
CA ASP A 317 24.81 23.44 13.04
C ASP A 317 24.69 23.34 11.52
N ASN A 318 24.69 22.13 10.98
CA ASN A 318 24.77 21.87 9.53
C ASN A 318 23.66 20.94 9.08
N VAL A 319 23.08 21.25 7.93
CA VAL A 319 22.11 20.41 7.23
C VAL A 319 22.65 20.16 5.84
N ILE A 320 22.83 18.90 5.48
CA ILE A 320 23.30 18.48 4.17
C ILE A 320 22.23 17.59 3.55
N GLU A 321 21.77 17.94 2.35
CA GLU A 321 20.81 17.18 1.58
C GLU A 321 21.40 16.89 0.21
N ASP A 322 21.19 15.67 -0.26
CA ASP A 322 21.47 15.29 -1.64
C ASP A 322 20.35 14.36 -2.13
N GLU A 323 20.07 14.42 -3.42
CA GLU A 323 19.00 13.64 -4.03
C GLU A 323 19.36 13.14 -5.42
N LYS A 324 18.72 12.04 -5.81
CA LYS A 324 18.93 11.45 -7.12
C LYS A 324 17.67 10.85 -7.69
N ASP A 325 17.49 11.11 -8.98
CA ASP A 325 16.42 10.58 -9.79
C ASP A 325 16.82 9.27 -10.48
N PHE A 326 15.89 8.33 -10.47
CA PHE A 326 16.03 7.02 -11.08
C PHE A 326 14.84 6.75 -12.00
N THR A 327 15.12 6.65 -13.29
CA THR A 327 14.10 6.29 -14.29
C THR A 327 13.64 4.85 -14.11
N PRO A 328 12.32 4.61 -13.96
CA PRO A 328 11.74 3.29 -13.82
C PRO A 328 12.05 2.37 -15.00
N LYS A 329 12.16 1.08 -14.71
CA LYS A 329 12.35 0.01 -15.69
C LYS A 329 11.40 -1.14 -15.37
N GLU A 330 11.04 -1.93 -16.36
CA GLU A 330 10.23 -3.14 -16.13
C GLU A 330 10.99 -4.22 -15.34
N ALA A 331 12.33 -4.25 -15.48
CA ALA A 331 13.21 -5.16 -14.77
C ALA A 331 14.64 -4.61 -14.70
N GLY A 332 15.47 -5.26 -13.90
CA GLY A 332 16.89 -4.96 -13.76
C GLY A 332 17.18 -3.90 -12.70
N MET A 333 18.32 -3.25 -12.83
CA MET A 333 18.92 -2.43 -11.79
C MET A 333 19.30 -1.04 -12.31
N SER A 334 19.19 -0.03 -11.44
CA SER A 334 19.73 1.30 -11.62
C SER A 334 20.58 1.66 -10.40
N GLN A 335 21.71 2.36 -10.62
CA GLN A 335 22.63 2.73 -9.55
C GLN A 335 23.08 4.17 -9.73
N SER A 336 23.24 4.87 -8.61
CA SER A 336 23.84 6.20 -8.57
C SER A 336 24.36 6.51 -7.17
N SER A 337 25.22 7.51 -7.06
CA SER A 337 25.75 7.98 -5.78
C SER A 337 25.02 9.22 -5.25
N LEU A 338 24.89 9.29 -3.92
CA LEU A 338 24.60 10.48 -3.13
C LEU A 338 25.83 10.87 -2.30
N ASP A 339 26.05 12.15 -2.05
CA ASP A 339 27.21 12.68 -1.31
C ASP A 339 26.77 13.65 -0.21
N VAL A 340 27.00 13.27 1.05
CA VAL A 340 26.73 14.12 2.22
C VAL A 340 28.01 14.79 2.76
N GLY A 341 29.04 14.92 1.92
CA GLY A 341 30.31 15.60 2.19
C GLY A 341 31.32 14.76 2.96
N PHE A 342 30.90 14.09 4.03
CA PHE A 342 31.75 13.19 4.82
C PHE A 342 31.61 11.71 4.45
N CYS A 343 30.60 11.37 3.65
CA CYS A 343 30.26 10.00 3.30
C CYS A 343 29.60 9.98 1.92
N LYS A 344 30.07 9.09 1.03
CA LYS A 344 29.42 8.82 -0.25
C LYS A 344 28.66 7.51 -0.19
N LEU A 345 27.45 7.55 -0.72
CA LEU A 345 26.45 6.50 -0.63
C LEU A 345 26.10 6.05 -2.04
N GLU A 346 26.25 4.77 -2.34
CA GLU A 346 25.67 4.18 -3.54
C GLU A 346 24.23 3.76 -3.23
N VAL A 347 23.29 4.33 -3.97
CA VAL A 347 21.90 3.91 -3.98
C VAL A 347 21.70 2.98 -5.16
N THR A 348 21.20 1.78 -4.87
CA THR A 348 20.84 0.77 -5.86
C THR A 348 19.35 0.55 -5.83
N VAL A 349 18.70 0.72 -6.98
CA VAL A 349 17.27 0.48 -7.18
C VAL A 349 17.09 -0.74 -8.08
N ASN A 350 16.45 -1.77 -7.55
CA ASN A 350 16.04 -2.95 -8.30
C ASN A 350 14.58 -2.83 -8.69
N TRP A 351 14.30 -2.94 -9.98
CA TRP A 351 12.97 -2.77 -10.53
C TRP A 351 12.30 -4.12 -10.76
N SER A 352 11.01 -4.20 -10.48
CA SER A 352 10.22 -5.39 -10.76
C SER A 352 8.80 -5.00 -11.16
N LEU A 353 8.29 -5.62 -12.22
CA LEU A 353 6.85 -5.70 -12.47
C LEU A 353 6.15 -6.52 -11.38
N LEU A 354 4.81 -6.53 -11.41
CA LEU A 354 3.97 -7.21 -10.45
C LEU A 354 3.16 -8.32 -11.13
N SER A 355 2.80 -9.34 -10.36
CA SER A 355 1.84 -10.36 -10.80
C SER A 355 0.75 -10.56 -9.77
N LEU A 356 -0.48 -10.75 -10.26
CA LEU A 356 -1.63 -11.16 -9.46
C LEU A 356 -1.71 -12.68 -9.27
N LEU A 357 -0.82 -13.44 -9.93
CA LEU A 357 -0.74 -14.87 -9.76
C LEU A 357 0.29 -15.21 -8.66
N PRO A 358 -0.10 -15.98 -7.63
CA PRO A 358 0.85 -16.55 -6.70
C PRO A 358 1.73 -17.61 -7.39
N ASP A 359 2.91 -17.88 -6.83
CA ASP A 359 3.85 -18.86 -7.38
C ASP A 359 3.21 -20.26 -7.50
N GLY A 360 3.46 -20.95 -8.63
CA GLY A 360 2.98 -22.33 -8.86
C GLY A 360 1.77 -22.48 -9.80
N TYR A 361 1.24 -21.38 -10.34
CA TYR A 361 0.17 -21.38 -11.35
C TYR A 361 0.66 -21.18 -12.80
N THR A 362 1.95 -21.38 -13.07
CA THR A 362 2.56 -21.27 -14.42
C THR A 362 2.90 -22.62 -15.02
#